data_AF-A0A7C2UY79-F1
#
_entry.id   AF-A0A7C2UY79-F1
#
_cell.length_a   1.000
_cell.length_b   1.000
_cell.length_c   1.000
_cell.angle_alpha   90.00
_cell.angle_beta   90.00
_cell.angle_gamma   90.00
#
_symmetry.space_group_name_H-M   'P 1'
#
loop_
_entity.id
_entity.type
_entity.pdbx_description
1 polymer ?
#
loop_
_entity_poly.entity_id
_entity_poly.type
_entity_poly.pdbx_seq_one_letter_code
_entity_poly.pdbx_strand_id
1 'polypeptide(L)'
;MRTFAGVGLAFGLVLLTSVAIAAESIAVVPRNSYLIRPVASARELANQIRTEPVVAQRYARHFKRSAWEFADYVEKHLRLTRLERAQTFNVYYSPPDDRLLVVRRTLPKGTPVFVEKRSGKPILKANCGNPLTPAAAIPAPPQATRPVEIASVATPTPVFAEVIDTPQTPTIEVVEIAVAPIEEVVAADVLPTETLVETLPEAAPEPEAPPVLSPVASAPTPQLPPAIRGGPNWLPFLPLVALLAPRSGGAPAPIPEPASALILGAGLGLLYPLSRRALRRSQNSSQRRGDSSASSA
;
A
#
# COMPACT_ATOMS: atom_id res chain seq x y z
N MET A 1 -56.43 -53.41 6.59
CA MET A 1 -55.11 -53.93 7.03
C MET A 1 -54.34 -54.43 5.82
N ARG A 2 -53.41 -53.64 5.29
CA ARG A 2 -52.36 -54.11 4.38
C ARG A 2 -51.08 -53.35 4.72
N THR A 3 -50.11 -54.12 5.19
CA THR A 3 -48.76 -53.74 5.55
C THR A 3 -47.94 -53.49 4.29
N PHE A 4 -47.24 -52.35 4.21
CA PHE A 4 -46.11 -52.18 3.30
C PHE A 4 -44.87 -51.87 4.12
N ALA A 5 -44.00 -52.86 4.15
CA ALA A 5 -42.66 -52.84 4.66
C ALA A 5 -41.71 -52.17 3.66
N GLY A 6 -40.69 -51.48 4.19
CA GLY A 6 -39.34 -51.55 3.66
C GLY A 6 -39.05 -50.90 2.31
N VAL A 7 -38.73 -49.61 2.34
CA VAL A 7 -37.78 -48.95 1.43
C VAL A 7 -37.00 -47.99 2.34
N GLY A 8 -35.71 -48.13 2.59
CA GLY A 8 -34.65 -48.51 1.67
C GLY A 8 -33.59 -47.42 1.78
N LEU A 9 -32.73 -47.59 2.77
CA LEU A 9 -31.43 -46.96 2.99
C LEU A 9 -30.72 -46.59 1.67
N ALA A 10 -30.55 -45.30 1.37
CA ALA A 10 -29.50 -44.75 0.48
C ALA A 10 -29.68 -43.24 0.21
N PHE A 11 -29.30 -42.36 1.15
CA PHE A 11 -28.96 -40.97 0.83
C PHE A 11 -27.72 -40.55 1.63
N GLY A 12 -26.64 -41.29 1.40
CA GLY A 12 -25.30 -40.96 1.87
C GLY A 12 -24.42 -40.58 0.69
N LEU A 13 -24.65 -39.42 0.08
CA LEU A 13 -23.73 -38.85 -0.90
C LEU A 13 -24.04 -37.37 -1.08
N VAL A 14 -23.00 -36.59 -1.39
CA VAL A 14 -23.04 -35.20 -1.85
C VAL A 14 -22.96 -34.14 -0.75
N LEU A 15 -21.74 -33.77 -0.37
CA LEU A 15 -21.22 -32.40 -0.44
C LEU A 15 -19.80 -32.33 0.18
N LEU A 16 -18.83 -32.97 -0.50
CA LEU A 16 -17.43 -32.56 -0.38
C LEU A 16 -17.29 -31.23 -1.13
N THR A 17 -17.59 -30.14 -0.42
CA THR A 17 -17.30 -28.77 -0.85
C THR A 17 -15.79 -28.60 -0.88
N SER A 18 -15.19 -28.91 -2.02
CA SER A 18 -13.81 -28.55 -2.35
C SER A 18 -13.69 -27.02 -2.34
N VAL A 19 -13.34 -26.47 -1.17
CA VAL A 19 -12.88 -25.09 -1.02
C VAL A 19 -11.54 -25.01 -1.74
N ALA A 20 -11.59 -24.67 -3.03
CA ALA A 20 -10.41 -24.27 -3.77
C ALA A 20 -9.91 -22.96 -3.15
N ILE A 21 -8.99 -23.07 -2.20
CA ILE A 21 -8.25 -21.93 -1.67
C ILE A 21 -7.39 -21.45 -2.84
N ALA A 22 -7.91 -20.47 -3.58
CA ALA A 22 -7.13 -19.78 -4.59
C ALA A 22 -5.91 -19.20 -3.90
N ALA A 23 -4.73 -19.73 -4.21
CA ALA A 23 -3.47 -19.21 -3.73
C ALA A 23 -3.34 -17.77 -4.26
N GLU A 24 -3.69 -16.81 -3.40
CA GLU A 24 -3.47 -15.40 -3.67
C GLU A 24 -1.96 -15.23 -3.86
N SER A 25 -1.57 -14.93 -5.09
CA SER A 25 -0.18 -14.65 -5.44
C SER A 25 0.35 -13.61 -4.45
N ILE A 26 1.39 -13.97 -3.70
CA ILE A 26 2.07 -13.10 -2.74
C ILE A 26 2.53 -11.86 -3.50
N ALA A 27 1.73 -10.79 -3.44
CA ALA A 27 1.99 -9.57 -4.17
C ALA A 27 3.14 -8.86 -3.46
N VAL A 28 4.34 -8.94 -4.05
CA VAL A 28 5.51 -8.23 -3.55
C VAL A 28 5.25 -6.73 -3.66
N VAL A 29 5.34 -6.03 -2.54
CA VAL A 29 5.15 -4.58 -2.49
C VAL A 29 6.39 -3.90 -3.09
N PRO A 30 6.23 -3.01 -4.09
CA PRO A 30 7.37 -2.35 -4.71
C PRO A 30 8.07 -1.38 -3.75
N ARG A 31 9.32 -1.00 -4.05
CA ARG A 31 10.05 0.01 -3.26
C ARG A 31 9.32 1.35 -3.27
N ASN A 32 9.55 2.16 -2.22
CA ASN A 32 8.93 3.48 -1.99
C ASN A 32 7.40 3.46 -1.86
N SER A 33 6.83 2.29 -1.57
CA SER A 33 5.41 2.14 -1.27
C SER A 33 5.09 2.62 0.15
N TYR A 34 3.84 3.01 0.39
CA TYR A 34 3.40 3.35 1.75
C TYR A 34 3.32 2.11 2.63
N LEU A 35 2.81 1.01 2.08
CA LEU A 35 2.71 -0.27 2.78
C LEU A 35 4.03 -1.04 2.75
N ILE A 36 4.15 -1.95 3.71
CA ILE A 36 5.25 -2.92 3.78
C ILE A 36 4.78 -4.35 3.44
N ARG A 37 3.47 -4.58 3.44
CA ARG A 37 2.82 -5.87 3.14
C ARG A 37 1.58 -5.59 2.27
N PRO A 38 1.21 -6.50 1.36
CA PRO A 38 -0.03 -6.36 0.61
C PRO A 38 -1.22 -6.52 1.56
N VAL A 39 -2.33 -5.86 1.23
CA VAL A 39 -3.57 -5.88 2.00
C VAL A 39 -4.74 -6.26 1.10
N ALA A 40 -5.60 -7.15 1.58
CA ALA A 40 -6.77 -7.64 0.86
C ALA A 40 -8.06 -6.88 1.23
N SER A 41 -8.04 -6.08 2.30
CA SER A 41 -9.22 -5.33 2.76
C SER A 41 -8.87 -3.99 3.39
N ALA A 42 -9.88 -3.10 3.50
CA ALA A 42 -9.72 -1.82 4.19
C ALA A 42 -9.44 -2.00 5.69
N ARG A 43 -9.96 -3.08 6.30
CA ARG A 43 -9.71 -3.42 7.71
C ARG A 43 -8.26 -3.84 7.92
N GLU A 44 -7.71 -4.67 7.02
CA GLU A 44 -6.29 -5.04 7.07
C GLU A 44 -5.38 -3.83 6.87
N LEU A 45 -5.72 -2.94 5.95
CA LEU A 45 -5.01 -1.67 5.76
C LEU A 45 -5.01 -0.84 7.05
N ALA A 46 -6.18 -0.62 7.66
CA ALA A 46 -6.30 0.12 8.91
C ALA A 46 -5.49 -0.54 10.04
N ASN A 47 -5.55 -1.86 10.16
CA ASN A 47 -4.76 -2.60 11.15
C ASN A 47 -3.27 -2.43 10.92
N GLN A 48 -2.79 -2.53 9.68
CA GLN A 48 -1.38 -2.32 9.37
C GLN A 48 -0.93 -0.89 9.69
N ILE A 49 -1.76 0.12 9.43
CA ILE A 49 -1.47 1.52 9.80
C ILE A 49 -1.34 1.66 11.34
N ARG A 50 -2.17 0.95 12.11
CA ARG A 50 -2.15 1.00 13.58
C ARG A 50 -0.94 0.24 14.16
N THR A 51 -0.57 -0.90 13.59
CA THR A 51 0.48 -1.76 14.14
C THR A 51 1.88 -1.42 13.66
N GLU A 52 2.02 -0.90 12.43
CA GLU A 52 3.33 -0.67 11.81
C GLU A 52 3.72 0.81 11.88
N PRO A 53 4.69 1.21 12.74
CA PRO A 53 5.01 2.62 12.96
C PRO A 53 5.55 3.31 11.69
N VAL A 54 6.26 2.57 10.83
CA VAL A 54 6.76 3.10 9.56
C VAL A 54 5.62 3.47 8.62
N VAL A 55 4.59 2.62 8.52
CA VAL A 55 3.41 2.87 7.67
C VAL A 55 2.60 4.03 8.25
N ALA A 56 2.40 4.04 9.56
CA ALA A 56 1.74 5.12 10.31
C ALA A 56 2.37 6.48 10.00
N GLN A 57 3.68 6.59 10.13
CA GLN A 57 4.42 7.84 9.91
C GLN A 57 4.34 8.31 8.46
N ARG A 58 4.39 7.40 7.47
CA ARG A 58 4.23 7.76 6.05
C ARG A 58 2.88 8.41 5.78
N TYR A 59 1.79 7.82 6.28
CA TYR A 59 0.46 8.37 6.11
C TYR A 59 0.24 9.67 6.89
N ALA A 60 0.74 9.75 8.12
CA ALA A 60 0.64 10.96 8.93
C ALA A 60 1.31 12.15 8.24
N ARG A 61 2.50 11.94 7.66
CA ARG A 61 3.22 12.98 6.91
C ARG A 61 2.52 13.42 5.64
N HIS A 62 1.92 12.47 4.90
CA HIS A 62 1.21 12.78 3.66
C HIS A 62 -0.10 13.52 3.92
N PHE A 63 -0.94 13.02 4.82
CA PHE A 63 -2.27 13.58 5.07
C PHE A 63 -2.31 14.67 6.14
N LYS A 64 -1.18 14.96 6.80
CA LYS A 64 -1.08 15.94 7.89
C LYS A 64 -2.09 15.67 9.01
N ARG A 65 -2.26 14.38 9.36
CA ARG A 65 -3.17 13.89 10.39
C ARG A 65 -2.52 12.85 11.25
N SER A 66 -3.11 12.54 12.40
CA SER A 66 -2.67 11.38 13.16
C SER A 66 -2.92 10.10 12.37
N ALA A 67 -2.02 9.13 12.52
CA ALA A 67 -2.16 7.83 11.86
C ALA A 67 -3.42 7.08 12.32
N TRP A 68 -3.82 7.26 13.59
CA TRP A 68 -5.02 6.68 14.17
C TRP A 68 -6.31 7.21 13.52
N GLU A 69 -6.43 8.53 13.38
CA GLU A 69 -7.58 9.14 12.68
C GLU A 69 -7.66 8.67 11.22
N PHE A 70 -6.51 8.55 10.56
CA PHE A 70 -6.47 8.07 9.19
C PHE A 70 -6.87 6.58 9.09
N ALA A 71 -6.41 5.72 10.00
CA ALA A 71 -6.82 4.32 10.05
C ALA A 71 -8.34 4.18 10.25
N ASP A 72 -8.92 4.97 11.15
CA ASP A 72 -10.37 5.03 11.37
C ASP A 72 -11.12 5.50 10.12
N TYR A 73 -10.59 6.53 9.43
CA TYR A 73 -11.15 6.99 8.17
C TYR A 73 -11.14 5.89 7.11
N VAL A 74 -10.02 5.16 6.97
CA VAL A 74 -9.88 4.04 6.02
C VAL A 74 -10.96 2.98 6.28
N GLU A 75 -11.12 2.56 7.53
CA GLU A 75 -12.07 1.50 7.89
C GLU A 75 -13.53 1.92 7.65
N LYS A 76 -13.89 3.13 8.07
CA LYS A 76 -15.27 3.65 8.00
C LYS A 76 -15.64 4.06 6.58
N HIS A 77 -14.74 4.72 5.85
CA HIS A 77 -15.07 5.43 4.61
C HIS A 77 -14.47 4.83 3.35
N LEU A 78 -13.48 3.94 3.42
CA LEU A 78 -12.92 3.33 2.20
C LEU A 78 -13.45 1.92 1.97
N ARG A 79 -13.59 1.56 0.70
CA ARG A 79 -13.86 0.19 0.24
C ARG A 79 -12.89 -0.20 -0.86
N LEU A 80 -12.51 -1.46 -0.90
CA LEU A 80 -11.69 -2.00 -1.97
C LEU A 80 -12.57 -2.23 -3.20
N THR A 81 -12.20 -1.61 -4.33
CA THR A 81 -12.85 -1.82 -5.63
C THR A 81 -11.82 -1.90 -6.74
N ARG A 82 -12.27 -2.09 -7.97
CA ARG A 82 -11.42 -2.05 -9.17
C ARG A 82 -11.79 -0.84 -10.01
N LEU A 83 -10.81 -0.21 -10.65
CA LEU A 83 -11.07 0.90 -11.57
C LEU A 83 -11.93 0.45 -12.76
N GLU A 84 -13.01 1.18 -13.04
CA GLU A 84 -13.93 0.86 -14.14
C GLU A 84 -13.34 1.21 -15.52
N ARG A 85 -12.46 2.20 -15.57
CA ARG A 85 -11.81 2.71 -16.78
C ARG A 85 -10.34 3.02 -16.47
N ALA A 86 -9.52 3.07 -17.50
CA ALA A 86 -8.16 3.57 -17.35
C ALA A 86 -8.19 5.06 -17.05
N GLN A 87 -7.45 5.51 -16.05
CA GLN A 87 -7.43 6.91 -15.63
C GLN A 87 -6.04 7.31 -15.15
N THR A 88 -5.68 8.56 -15.38
CA THR A 88 -4.38 9.13 -14.99
C THR A 88 -4.49 9.79 -13.62
N PHE A 89 -3.60 9.40 -12.71
CA PHE A 89 -3.54 9.90 -11.34
C PHE A 89 -2.14 10.42 -11.02
N ASN A 90 -2.07 11.31 -10.04
CA ASN A 90 -0.83 11.65 -9.37
C ASN A 90 -0.60 10.63 -8.26
N VAL A 91 0.39 9.75 -8.43
CA VAL A 91 0.72 8.72 -7.44
C VAL A 91 1.83 9.25 -6.56
N TYR A 92 1.56 9.27 -5.25
CA TYR A 92 2.49 9.75 -4.25
C TYR A 92 3.31 8.57 -3.70
N TYR A 93 4.62 8.73 -3.66
CA TYR A 93 5.58 7.76 -3.13
C TYR A 93 6.28 8.34 -1.90
N SER A 94 6.63 7.46 -0.96
CA SER A 94 7.37 7.82 0.25
C SER A 94 8.75 7.17 0.19
N PRO A 95 9.74 7.79 -0.47
CA PRO A 95 11.14 7.40 -0.34
C PRO A 95 11.62 7.52 1.12
N PRO A 96 12.74 6.87 1.47
CA PRO A 96 13.33 6.94 2.82
C PRO A 96 13.88 8.33 3.16
N ASP A 97 14.17 9.18 2.16
CA ASP A 97 14.78 10.51 2.35
C ASP A 97 13.79 11.60 2.81
N ASP A 98 12.61 11.20 3.30
CA ASP A 98 11.53 12.06 3.78
C ASP A 98 10.94 13.06 2.77
N ARG A 99 11.42 13.06 1.52
CA ARG A 99 10.86 13.85 0.42
C ARG A 99 9.60 13.22 -0.14
N LEU A 100 8.58 14.02 -0.48
CA LEU A 100 7.38 13.53 -1.16
C LEU A 100 7.64 13.45 -2.67
N LEU A 101 7.63 12.24 -3.23
CA LEU A 101 7.78 12.06 -4.68
C LEU A 101 6.40 11.88 -5.33
N VAL A 102 6.11 12.68 -6.35
CA VAL A 102 4.84 12.63 -7.08
C VAL A 102 5.10 12.23 -8.52
N VAL A 103 4.44 11.17 -9.00
CA VAL A 103 4.57 10.71 -10.39
C VAL A 103 3.18 10.57 -11.01
N ARG A 104 2.96 11.27 -12.12
CA ARG A 104 1.74 11.12 -12.92
C ARG A 104 1.78 9.78 -13.64
N ARG A 105 0.82 8.89 -13.36
CA ARG A 105 0.74 7.55 -13.92
C ARG A 105 -0.68 7.24 -14.39
N THR A 106 -0.80 6.63 -15.57
CA THR A 106 -2.06 6.06 -16.04
C THR A 106 -2.24 4.67 -15.46
N LEU A 107 -3.27 4.50 -14.65
CA LEU A 107 -3.65 3.19 -14.10
C LEU A 107 -4.63 2.52 -15.05
N PRO A 108 -4.41 1.26 -15.46
CA PRO A 108 -5.31 0.55 -16.36
C PRO A 108 -6.64 0.20 -15.67
N LYS A 109 -7.67 -0.04 -16.48
CA LYS A 109 -8.94 -0.63 -16.03
C LYS A 109 -8.69 -1.92 -15.26
N GLY A 110 -9.44 -2.15 -14.19
CA GLY A 110 -9.34 -3.34 -13.35
C GLY A 110 -8.31 -3.24 -12.22
N THR A 111 -7.48 -2.18 -12.18
CA THR A 111 -6.51 -1.98 -11.10
C THR A 111 -7.24 -1.89 -9.75
N PRO A 112 -6.82 -2.64 -8.72
CA PRO A 112 -7.44 -2.57 -7.40
C PRO A 112 -7.05 -1.26 -6.69
N VAL A 113 -8.07 -0.56 -6.19
CA VAL A 113 -7.95 0.75 -5.54
C VAL A 113 -8.89 0.82 -4.36
N PHE A 114 -8.52 1.59 -3.33
CA PHE A 114 -9.42 1.96 -2.25
C PHE A 114 -10.16 3.23 -2.66
N VAL A 115 -11.48 3.13 -2.79
CA VAL A 115 -12.35 4.25 -3.12
C VAL A 115 -13.13 4.70 -1.90
N GLU A 116 -13.42 6.00 -1.82
CA GLU A 116 -14.32 6.54 -0.83
C GLU A 116 -15.75 6.05 -1.09
N LYS A 117 -16.41 5.49 -0.05
CA LYS A 117 -17.75 4.89 -0.14
C LYS A 117 -18.81 5.90 -0.61
N ARG A 118 -18.69 7.16 -0.17
CA ARG A 118 -19.68 8.23 -0.45
C ARG A 118 -19.53 8.80 -1.86
N SER A 119 -18.31 9.14 -2.27
CA SER A 119 -18.06 9.83 -3.54
C SER A 119 -17.66 8.89 -4.69
N GLY A 120 -17.24 7.67 -4.38
CA GLY A 120 -16.64 6.75 -5.35
C GLY A 120 -15.24 7.16 -5.81
N LYS A 121 -14.66 8.23 -5.27
CA LYS A 121 -13.33 8.72 -5.70
C LYS A 121 -12.23 7.77 -5.22
N PRO A 122 -11.28 7.38 -6.09
CA PRO A 122 -10.14 6.56 -5.70
C PRO A 122 -9.15 7.39 -4.87
N ILE A 123 -8.86 6.91 -3.66
CA ILE A 123 -7.99 7.58 -2.69
C ILE A 123 -6.61 6.93 -2.63
N LEU A 124 -6.54 5.58 -2.64
CA LEU A 124 -5.28 4.84 -2.53
C LEU A 124 -5.23 3.71 -3.57
N LYS A 125 -4.02 3.34 -4.01
CA LYS A 125 -3.79 2.12 -4.80
C LYS A 125 -3.66 0.91 -3.87
N ALA A 126 -4.44 -0.15 -4.07
CA ALA A 126 -4.55 -1.23 -3.08
C ALA A 126 -3.24 -2.02 -2.86
N ASN A 127 -2.51 -2.33 -3.94
CA ASN A 127 -1.32 -3.18 -3.87
C ASN A 127 -0.15 -2.58 -3.09
N CYS A 128 -0.06 -1.24 -3.00
CA CYS A 128 1.06 -0.54 -2.38
C CYS A 128 0.65 0.53 -1.37
N GLY A 129 -0.66 0.79 -1.22
CA GLY A 129 -1.24 1.85 -0.39
C GLY A 129 -0.87 3.27 -0.80
N ASN A 130 -0.26 3.48 -1.96
CA ASN A 130 0.16 4.81 -2.39
C ASN A 130 -1.06 5.72 -2.59
N PRO A 131 -1.04 6.94 -2.03
CA PRO A 131 -2.10 7.91 -2.27
C PRO A 131 -2.21 8.28 -3.74
N LEU A 132 -3.45 8.51 -4.17
CA LEU A 132 -3.83 9.03 -5.48
C LEU A 132 -4.36 10.47 -5.39
N THR A 133 -4.52 10.98 -4.17
CA THR A 133 -5.04 12.31 -3.86
C THR A 133 -4.05 13.11 -3.00
N PRO A 134 -4.04 14.44 -3.14
CA PRO A 134 -3.25 15.32 -2.29
C PRO A 134 -3.77 15.32 -0.84
N ALA A 135 -2.93 15.76 0.10
CA ALA A 135 -3.21 15.82 1.54
C ALA A 135 -4.58 16.44 1.89
N ALA A 136 -4.93 17.54 1.23
CA ALA A 136 -6.12 18.33 1.50
C ALA A 136 -7.45 17.67 1.06
N ALA A 137 -7.40 16.53 0.37
CA ALA A 137 -8.58 15.92 -0.22
C ALA A 137 -9.44 15.10 0.77
N ILE A 138 -8.90 14.73 1.94
CA ILE A 138 -9.68 13.98 2.94
C ILE A 138 -10.52 14.98 3.74
N PRO A 139 -11.85 14.78 3.87
CA PRO A 139 -12.69 15.62 4.71
C PRO A 139 -12.13 15.66 6.14
N ALA A 140 -11.94 16.87 6.70
CA ALA A 140 -11.59 16.98 8.12
C ALA A 140 -12.67 16.30 8.95
N PRO A 141 -12.30 15.52 10.00
CA PRO A 141 -13.30 15.18 11.00
C PRO A 141 -13.92 16.49 11.47
N PRO A 142 -15.24 16.51 11.78
CA PRO A 142 -15.82 17.66 12.44
C PRO A 142 -14.94 17.90 13.67
N GLN A 143 -14.21 19.01 13.67
CA GLN A 143 -13.42 19.39 14.83
C GLN A 143 -14.44 19.44 15.94
N ALA A 144 -14.34 18.53 16.91
CA ALA A 144 -15.11 18.64 18.12
C ALA A 144 -14.76 20.04 18.62
N THR A 145 -15.72 20.95 18.54
CA THR A 145 -15.60 22.31 19.05
C THR A 145 -15.22 22.08 20.48
N ARG A 146 -13.91 22.14 20.79
CA ARG A 146 -13.46 22.02 22.16
C ARG A 146 -14.25 23.12 22.85
N PRO A 147 -15.03 22.79 23.90
CA PRO A 147 -15.64 23.82 24.70
C PRO A 147 -14.52 24.80 24.97
N VAL A 148 -14.64 26.03 24.44
CA VAL A 148 -13.69 27.09 24.76
C VAL A 148 -13.71 27.09 26.27
N GLU A 149 -12.61 26.62 26.86
CA GLU A 149 -12.42 26.68 28.29
C GLU A 149 -12.43 28.17 28.55
N ILE A 150 -13.60 28.67 28.95
CA ILE A 150 -13.82 30.06 29.29
C ILE A 150 -12.78 30.28 30.37
N ALA A 151 -11.71 30.98 30.01
CA ALA A 151 -10.66 31.38 30.91
C ALA A 151 -11.37 31.88 32.16
N SER A 152 -11.16 31.15 33.26
CA SER A 152 -11.75 31.40 34.55
C SER A 152 -11.72 32.91 34.80
N VAL A 153 -12.89 33.53 34.73
CA VAL A 153 -13.06 34.92 35.15
C VAL A 153 -12.56 34.93 36.59
N ALA A 154 -11.46 35.65 36.81
CA ALA A 154 -10.82 35.81 38.10
C ALA A 154 -11.91 36.08 39.15
N THR A 155 -12.06 35.14 40.08
CA THR A 155 -12.92 35.34 41.24
C THR A 155 -12.35 36.54 42.00
N PRO A 156 -13.07 37.66 42.15
CA PRO A 156 -12.59 38.75 42.97
C PRO A 156 -12.49 38.25 44.40
N THR A 157 -11.27 38.32 44.95
CA THR A 157 -10.94 37.92 46.30
C THR A 157 -11.78 38.72 47.30
N PRO A 158 -12.63 38.09 48.14
CA PRO A 158 -13.30 38.82 49.21
C PRO A 158 -12.27 39.14 50.30
N VAL A 159 -12.08 40.44 50.53
CA VAL A 159 -11.32 40.97 51.67
C VAL A 159 -12.07 40.62 52.95
N PHE A 160 -11.62 39.60 53.67
CA PHE A 160 -11.94 39.44 55.08
C PHE A 160 -10.78 39.97 55.91
N ALA A 161 -11.04 41.06 56.61
CA ALA A 161 -10.23 41.52 57.71
C ALA A 161 -10.48 40.59 58.90
N GLU A 162 -9.49 39.77 59.27
CA GLU A 162 -9.42 39.27 60.64
C GLU A 162 -7.97 39.14 61.08
N VAL A 163 -7.73 39.77 62.22
CA VAL A 163 -6.49 39.91 62.95
C VAL A 163 -6.23 38.62 63.72
N ILE A 164 -4.96 38.23 63.87
CA ILE A 164 -4.29 37.64 65.06
C ILE A 164 -3.18 36.64 64.64
N ASP A 165 -1.95 37.14 64.71
CA ASP A 165 -0.80 36.66 65.50
C ASP A 165 -0.43 35.17 65.54
N THR A 166 0.67 34.80 64.85
CA THR A 166 1.91 34.14 65.35
C THR A 166 2.62 33.27 64.29
N PRO A 167 3.95 33.08 64.40
CA PRO A 167 4.82 32.84 63.25
C PRO A 167 5.17 31.37 63.06
N GLN A 168 5.05 30.86 61.83
CA GLN A 168 5.82 29.70 61.39
C GLN A 168 6.33 29.91 59.97
N THR A 169 7.65 30.08 59.90
CA THR A 169 8.49 29.93 58.72
C THR A 169 8.52 28.47 58.28
N PRO A 170 8.13 28.20 57.03
CA PRO A 170 8.94 27.29 56.23
C PRO A 170 9.39 27.97 54.93
N THR A 171 10.70 28.13 54.83
CA THR A 171 11.45 28.44 53.61
C THR A 171 11.08 27.46 52.50
N ILE A 172 10.49 27.97 51.42
CA ILE A 172 10.41 27.29 50.13
C ILE A 172 11.08 28.22 49.11
N GLU A 173 12.23 27.78 48.60
CA GLU A 173 12.93 28.35 47.46
C GLU A 173 11.98 28.36 46.24
N VAL A 174 11.48 29.54 45.90
CA VAL A 174 10.88 29.80 44.59
C VAL A 174 12.01 30.14 43.64
N VAL A 175 12.37 29.19 42.78
CA VAL A 175 13.22 29.45 41.61
C VAL A 175 12.40 30.30 40.64
N GLU A 176 12.76 31.57 40.59
CA GLU A 176 12.27 32.59 39.67
C GLU A 176 12.75 32.27 38.24
N ILE A 177 11.86 31.67 37.44
CA ILE A 177 12.06 31.61 35.99
C ILE A 177 11.59 32.94 35.43
N ALA A 178 12.56 33.82 35.15
CA ALA A 178 12.36 35.08 34.45
C ALA A 178 11.67 34.85 33.11
N VAL A 179 10.38 35.19 33.03
CA VAL A 179 9.65 35.32 31.77
C VAL A 179 9.99 36.68 31.19
N ALA A 180 10.78 36.69 30.12
CA ALA A 180 11.11 37.89 29.36
C ALA A 180 9.83 38.47 28.68
N PRO A 181 9.61 39.79 28.71
CA PRO A 181 8.49 40.44 28.06
C PRO A 181 8.80 40.79 26.58
N ILE A 182 7.85 40.43 25.71
CA ILE A 182 7.29 41.19 24.58
C ILE A 182 8.27 42.01 23.70
N GLU A 183 8.39 41.63 22.43
CA GLU A 183 8.54 42.60 21.33
C GLU A 183 7.52 42.31 20.23
N GLU A 184 6.40 43.02 20.32
CA GLU A 184 5.45 43.25 19.23
C GLU A 184 5.99 44.44 18.42
N VAL A 185 6.64 44.17 17.28
CA VAL A 185 7.11 45.22 16.37
C VAL A 185 6.13 45.38 15.20
N VAL A 186 5.43 46.49 15.32
CA VAL A 186 4.74 47.36 14.37
C VAL A 186 5.20 47.27 12.90
N ALA A 187 4.21 47.44 12.04
CA ALA A 187 4.19 47.59 10.59
C ALA A 187 5.26 48.51 9.94
N ALA A 188 5.72 48.12 8.75
CA ALA A 188 6.08 48.96 7.59
C ALA A 188 6.16 48.02 6.37
N ASP A 189 5.23 48.05 5.42
CA ASP A 189 5.29 48.90 4.22
C ASP A 189 6.64 48.84 3.49
N VAL A 190 6.81 47.88 2.56
CA VAL A 190 7.71 48.00 1.39
C VAL A 190 7.21 47.07 0.26
N LEU A 191 6.50 47.64 -0.71
CA LEU A 191 6.56 47.16 -2.10
C LEU A 191 7.87 47.67 -2.72
N PRO A 192 8.58 46.85 -3.50
CA PRO A 192 9.28 47.38 -4.66
C PRO A 192 8.96 46.60 -5.93
N THR A 193 8.31 47.32 -6.82
CA THR A 193 8.46 47.39 -8.27
C THR A 193 9.86 46.99 -8.78
N GLU A 194 9.84 46.12 -9.80
CA GLU A 194 10.75 45.95 -10.96
C GLU A 194 12.28 45.83 -10.79
N THR A 195 12.83 44.82 -11.47
CA THR A 195 14.07 44.83 -12.29
C THR A 195 14.18 43.41 -12.90
N LEU A 196 13.78 43.18 -14.15
CA LEU A 196 14.57 43.38 -15.38
C LEU A 196 16.01 42.85 -15.24
N VAL A 197 16.23 41.57 -15.53
CA VAL A 197 17.47 41.08 -16.18
C VAL A 197 17.13 39.89 -17.08
N GLU A 198 16.85 40.22 -18.33
CA GLU A 198 17.06 39.36 -19.49
C GLU A 198 18.57 39.18 -19.66
N THR A 199 19.09 37.99 -19.36
CA THR A 199 20.44 37.58 -19.77
C THR A 199 20.38 36.19 -20.39
N LEU A 200 20.11 36.20 -21.69
CA LEU A 200 20.61 35.21 -22.62
C LEU A 200 22.13 35.43 -22.75
N PRO A 201 22.94 34.39 -22.61
CA PRO A 201 23.88 34.12 -23.71
C PRO A 201 23.94 32.64 -24.06
N GLU A 202 23.70 32.38 -25.35
CA GLU A 202 24.51 31.54 -26.24
C GLU A 202 25.69 30.82 -25.55
N ALA A 203 25.57 29.50 -25.37
CA ALA A 203 26.71 28.59 -25.25
C ALA A 203 26.29 27.17 -25.68
N ALA A 204 26.34 26.93 -26.99
CA ALA A 204 26.60 25.62 -27.55
C ALA A 204 28.13 25.41 -27.57
N PRO A 205 28.64 24.32 -26.99
CA PRO A 205 29.22 23.25 -27.82
C PRO A 205 28.88 21.84 -27.24
N GLU A 206 28.31 20.96 -28.05
CA GLU A 206 29.00 19.82 -28.69
C GLU A 206 28.75 18.49 -27.93
N PRO A 207 28.30 17.41 -28.61
CA PRO A 207 27.84 16.19 -27.96
C PRO A 207 28.99 15.20 -27.73
N GLU A 208 29.43 15.06 -26.48
CA GLU A 208 30.23 13.91 -26.08
C GLU A 208 29.33 12.69 -25.82
N ALA A 209 29.66 11.61 -26.52
CA ALA A 209 28.96 10.35 -26.55
C ALA A 209 28.86 9.68 -25.16
N PRO A 210 27.73 9.01 -24.84
CA PRO A 210 27.57 8.33 -23.56
C PRO A 210 28.41 7.04 -23.49
N PRO A 211 29.14 6.78 -22.38
CA PRO A 211 29.67 5.46 -22.10
C PRO A 211 28.51 4.48 -21.86
N VAL A 212 28.51 3.42 -22.66
CA VAL A 212 27.57 2.30 -22.62
C VAL A 212 27.72 1.57 -21.30
N LEU A 213 26.81 1.80 -20.34
CA LEU A 213 26.65 0.94 -19.17
C LEU A 213 25.42 0.06 -19.36
N SER A 214 25.68 -1.25 -19.32
CA SER A 214 24.76 -2.32 -19.65
C SER A 214 23.53 -2.34 -18.73
N PRO A 215 22.30 -2.43 -19.27
CA PRO A 215 21.14 -2.66 -18.43
C PRO A 215 21.16 -4.11 -17.91
N VAL A 216 21.47 -4.26 -16.61
CA VAL A 216 21.12 -5.44 -15.82
C VAL A 216 19.59 -5.52 -15.79
N ALA A 217 19.03 -6.34 -16.66
CA ALA A 217 17.61 -6.66 -16.69
C ALA A 217 17.34 -7.80 -15.68
N SER A 218 16.65 -7.47 -14.60
CA SER A 218 16.02 -8.43 -13.70
C SER A 218 15.06 -9.34 -14.46
N ALA A 219 15.15 -10.64 -14.20
CA ALA A 219 14.24 -11.65 -14.71
C ALA A 219 12.78 -11.43 -14.23
N PRO A 220 11.78 -11.76 -15.06
CA PRO A 220 10.37 -11.82 -14.68
C PRO A 220 9.99 -13.22 -14.19
N THR A 221 9.21 -13.32 -13.12
CA THR A 221 8.51 -14.57 -12.75
C THR A 221 7.04 -14.48 -13.22
N PRO A 222 6.49 -15.52 -13.86
CA PRO A 222 5.35 -15.42 -14.76
C PRO A 222 3.98 -15.52 -14.08
N GLN A 223 2.96 -14.94 -14.74
CA GLN A 223 1.56 -15.34 -14.55
C GLN A 223 1.05 -16.17 -15.74
N LEU A 224 0.19 -17.12 -15.37
CA LEU A 224 -0.46 -18.18 -16.13
C LEU A 224 -1.29 -17.71 -17.33
N PRO A 225 -1.68 -18.66 -18.20
CA PRO A 225 -3.00 -18.61 -18.82
C PRO A 225 -3.68 -20.01 -18.76
N PRO A 226 -4.84 -20.24 -19.41
CA PRO A 226 -6.12 -20.32 -18.71
C PRO A 226 -6.81 -21.68 -18.91
N ALA A 227 -7.89 -21.86 -18.16
CA ALA A 227 -8.80 -22.99 -18.21
C ALA A 227 -9.36 -23.28 -19.62
N ILE A 228 -9.41 -24.56 -19.98
CA ILE A 228 -10.22 -25.09 -21.08
C ILE A 228 -11.48 -25.70 -20.46
N ARG A 229 -12.63 -25.18 -20.89
CA ARG A 229 -13.96 -25.77 -20.72
C ARG A 229 -14.13 -26.92 -21.71
N GLY A 230 -14.66 -28.05 -21.25
CA GLY A 230 -15.48 -28.92 -22.10
C GLY A 230 -15.32 -30.42 -21.88
N GLY A 231 -16.25 -31.01 -21.14
CA GLY A 231 -16.72 -32.38 -21.41
C GLY A 231 -15.98 -33.55 -20.74
N PRO A 232 -16.64 -34.71 -20.60
CA PRO A 232 -16.69 -35.44 -19.33
C PRO A 232 -15.91 -36.77 -19.32
N ASN A 233 -15.72 -37.28 -18.08
CA ASN A 233 -15.48 -38.68 -17.71
C ASN A 233 -14.02 -39.18 -17.67
N TRP A 234 -13.30 -38.87 -16.58
CA TRP A 234 -11.97 -39.45 -16.28
C TRP A 234 -11.94 -40.07 -14.88
N LEU A 235 -12.87 -40.99 -14.66
CA LEU A 235 -12.99 -41.86 -13.50
C LEU A 235 -12.09 -43.13 -13.59
N PRO A 236 -10.78 -43.03 -13.92
CA PRO A 236 -9.85 -44.07 -13.47
C PRO A 236 -8.47 -43.60 -12.94
N PHE A 237 -8.27 -42.35 -12.51
CA PHE A 237 -6.97 -41.88 -11.98
C PHE A 237 -6.92 -41.73 -10.44
N LEU A 238 -7.52 -42.69 -9.73
CA LEU A 238 -7.24 -42.99 -8.32
C LEU A 238 -6.02 -43.94 -8.25
N PRO A 239 -4.78 -43.42 -8.19
CA PRO A 239 -3.90 -43.80 -7.09
C PRO A 239 -2.80 -42.74 -6.77
N LEU A 240 -3.16 -41.49 -6.48
CA LEU A 240 -2.17 -40.49 -6.03
C LEU A 240 -2.65 -39.65 -4.84
N VAL A 241 -3.38 -40.28 -3.91
CA VAL A 241 -3.79 -39.68 -2.63
C VAL A 241 -2.95 -40.24 -1.45
N ALA A 242 -1.99 -41.14 -1.71
CA ALA A 242 -1.15 -41.76 -0.68
C ALA A 242 0.09 -40.95 -0.27
N LEU A 243 0.22 -39.66 -0.65
CA LEU A 243 1.43 -38.85 -0.39
C LEU A 243 1.23 -37.67 0.58
N LEU A 244 0.14 -37.64 1.35
CA LEU A 244 -0.17 -36.58 2.32
C LEU A 244 -0.48 -37.12 3.72
N ALA A 245 0.17 -38.22 4.12
CA ALA A 245 0.24 -38.57 5.53
C ALA A 245 1.28 -37.67 6.23
N PRO A 246 0.95 -37.03 7.37
CA PRO A 246 1.93 -36.31 8.18
C PRO A 246 2.88 -37.32 8.83
N ARG A 247 4.12 -37.40 8.32
CA ARG A 247 5.16 -38.25 8.88
C ARG A 247 5.74 -37.57 10.13
N SER A 248 5.12 -37.90 11.27
CA SER A 248 5.67 -37.67 12.60
C SER A 248 6.89 -38.57 12.83
N GLY A 249 7.94 -38.03 13.45
CA GLY A 249 9.03 -38.81 14.05
C GLY A 249 10.34 -38.78 13.26
N GLY A 250 11.36 -38.16 13.86
CA GLY A 250 12.68 -37.94 13.28
C GLY A 250 13.49 -39.22 13.06
N ALA A 251 14.21 -39.25 11.92
CA ALA A 251 15.33 -40.13 11.59
C ALA A 251 16.01 -39.59 10.30
N PRO A 252 17.27 -39.96 9.99
CA PRO A 252 18.24 -39.15 9.25
C PRO A 252 18.01 -39.06 7.73
N ALA A 253 18.70 -38.10 7.12
CA ALA A 253 18.54 -37.61 5.74
C ALA A 253 18.34 -38.70 4.67
N PRO A 254 17.26 -38.61 3.86
CA PRO A 254 17.01 -39.58 2.80
C PRO A 254 17.99 -39.40 1.65
N ILE A 255 18.67 -40.49 1.30
CA ILE A 255 19.44 -40.63 0.07
C ILE A 255 18.42 -40.64 -1.09
N PRO A 256 18.54 -39.76 -2.10
CA PRO A 256 17.56 -39.66 -3.17
C PRO A 256 17.60 -40.92 -4.04
N GLU A 257 16.47 -41.60 -4.15
CA GLU A 257 16.29 -42.74 -5.05
C GLU A 257 16.32 -42.29 -6.52
N PRO A 258 16.81 -43.14 -7.46
CA PRO A 258 17.02 -42.76 -8.87
C PRO A 258 15.73 -42.34 -9.60
N ALA A 259 14.56 -42.73 -9.10
CA ALA A 259 13.27 -42.29 -9.64
C ALA A 259 13.05 -40.77 -9.48
N SER A 260 13.55 -40.17 -8.40
CA SER A 260 13.43 -38.73 -8.12
C SER A 260 14.17 -37.88 -9.18
N ALA A 261 15.32 -38.38 -9.64
CA ALA A 261 16.14 -37.69 -10.64
C ALA A 261 15.49 -37.71 -12.03
N LEU A 262 14.78 -38.79 -12.39
CA LEU A 262 14.07 -38.87 -13.67
C LEU A 262 12.88 -37.90 -13.74
N ILE A 263 12.14 -37.74 -12.63
CA ILE A 263 11.01 -36.80 -12.58
C ILE A 263 11.50 -35.35 -12.69
N LEU A 264 12.62 -35.02 -12.05
CA LEU A 264 13.22 -33.69 -12.14
C LEU A 264 13.78 -33.40 -13.55
N GLY A 265 14.38 -34.40 -14.20
CA GLY A 265 14.86 -34.30 -15.58
C GLY A 265 13.73 -34.11 -16.61
N ALA A 266 12.62 -34.85 -16.46
CA ALA A 266 11.46 -34.72 -17.35
C ALA A 266 10.77 -33.35 -17.22
N GLY A 267 10.72 -32.78 -16.01
CA GLY A 267 10.18 -31.44 -15.77
C GLY A 267 11.00 -30.34 -16.46
N LEU A 268 12.33 -30.46 -16.48
CA LEU A 268 13.21 -29.48 -17.13
C LEU A 268 13.11 -29.52 -18.66
N GLY A 269 12.94 -30.72 -19.26
CA GLY A 269 12.85 -30.89 -20.71
C GLY A 269 11.66 -30.17 -21.35
N LEU A 270 10.53 -30.08 -20.64
CA LEU A 270 9.32 -29.38 -21.11
C LEU A 270 9.43 -27.85 -21.06
N LEU A 271 10.29 -27.29 -20.21
CA LEU A 271 10.49 -25.84 -20.08
C LEU A 271 11.41 -25.26 -21.16
N TYR A 272 12.31 -26.07 -21.72
CA TYR A 272 13.29 -25.62 -22.72
C TYR A 272 12.66 -25.03 -24.01
N PRO A 273 11.68 -25.66 -24.69
CA PRO A 273 11.09 -25.10 -25.92
C PRO A 273 10.21 -23.87 -25.68
N LEU A 274 9.63 -23.72 -24.48
CA LEU A 274 8.79 -22.56 -24.14
C LEU A 274 9.62 -21.28 -23.91
N SER A 275 10.83 -21.42 -23.34
CA SER A 275 11.75 -20.29 -23.14
C SER A 275 12.20 -19.62 -24.45
N ARG A 276 12.43 -20.42 -25.52
CA ARG A 276 12.86 -19.89 -26.83
C ARG A 276 11.80 -19.05 -27.54
N ARG A 277 10.51 -19.28 -27.28
CA ARG A 277 9.41 -18.48 -27.87
C ARG A 277 9.22 -17.13 -27.17
N ALA A 278 9.49 -17.04 -25.87
CA ALA A 278 9.37 -15.79 -25.12
C ALA A 278 10.42 -14.75 -25.58
N LEU A 279 11.64 -15.18 -25.86
CA LEU A 279 12.73 -14.29 -26.30
C LEU A 279 12.48 -13.66 -27.69
N ARG A 280 11.85 -14.40 -28.63
CA ARG A 280 11.52 -13.84 -29.95
C ARG A 280 10.48 -12.71 -29.91
N ARG A 281 9.54 -12.73 -28.95
CA ARG A 281 8.55 -11.64 -28.80
C ARG A 281 9.16 -10.36 -28.25
N SER A 282 10.22 -10.46 -27.45
CA SER A 282 10.93 -9.30 -26.90
C SER A 282 11.72 -8.53 -27.96
N GLN A 283 12.19 -9.19 -29.02
CA GLN A 283 12.94 -8.51 -30.08
C GLN A 283 12.03 -7.67 -30.97
N ASN A 284 10.83 -8.16 -31.31
CA ASN A 284 9.88 -7.43 -32.16
C ASN A 284 9.31 -6.15 -31.52
N SER A 285 9.25 -6.06 -30.19
CA SER A 285 8.75 -4.85 -29.51
C SER A 285 9.78 -3.72 -29.47
N SER A 286 11.08 -4.05 -29.52
CA SER A 286 12.15 -3.05 -29.57
C SER A 286 12.26 -2.39 -30.95
N GLN A 287 12.04 -3.14 -32.03
CA GLN A 287 12.07 -2.62 -33.40
C GLN A 287 10.94 -1.61 -33.65
N ARG A 288 9.73 -1.87 -33.15
CA ARG A 288 8.56 -1.01 -33.37
C ARG A 288 8.63 0.36 -32.67
N ARG A 289 9.57 0.55 -31.72
CA ARG A 289 9.74 1.80 -30.99
C ARG A 289 10.79 2.73 -31.63
N GLY A 290 11.66 2.20 -32.50
CA GLY A 290 12.67 2.98 -33.24
C GLY A 290 12.09 3.74 -34.44
N ASP A 291 11.04 3.19 -35.07
CA ASP A 291 10.47 3.79 -36.29
C ASP A 291 9.59 5.01 -36.02
N SER A 292 9.20 5.26 -34.77
CA SER A 292 8.29 6.38 -34.41
C SER A 292 9.00 7.71 -34.17
N SER A 293 10.35 7.74 -34.14
CA SER A 293 11.13 8.96 -33.90
C SER A 293 11.69 9.61 -35.18
N ALA A 294 11.47 9.03 -36.36
CA ALA A 294 12.05 9.51 -37.62
C ALA A 294 11.08 10.28 -38.55
N SER A 295 9.82 10.52 -38.13
CA SER A 295 8.79 11.16 -38.99
C SER A 295 8.36 12.55 -38.50
N SER A 296 9.18 13.23 -37.71
CA SER A 296 8.92 14.62 -37.31
C SER A 296 10.23 15.40 -37.33
N ALA A 297 10.68 15.67 -38.55
CA ALA A 297 11.62 16.71 -38.93
C ALA A 297 11.15 17.27 -40.27
#